data_AF-A0A376KWD4-F1
#
_entry.id   AF-A0A376KWD4-F1
#
_cell.length_a   1.000
_cell.length_b   1.000
_cell.length_c   1.000
_cell.angle_alpha   90.00
_cell.angle_beta   90.00
_cell.angle_gamma   90.00
#
_symmetry.space_group_name_H-M   'P 1'
#
loop_
_entity.id
_entity.type
_entity.pdbx_description
1 polymer ?
#
loop_
_entity_poly.entity_id
_entity_poly.type
_entity_poly.pdbx_seq_one_letter_code
_entity_poly.pdbx_strand_id
1 'polypeptide(L)'
;MDNILFVNFGDIHLSLKNKSRIEQKISAIIDVIETQKILKRKDHVFILISGDIAFSGKKEEYEALSKLFGIMKDRYFLIMCPGNHDHNFSDYSEVARNAMLNIPIDKIDDAAIAFASSGMEAYKAFEKEFSSFNPIEENELSKRYEIDLSSETFSIVTLNTAWCSKNT
;
A
#
# COMPACT_ATOMS: atom_id res chain seq x y z
N MET A 1 15.83 -0.35 -24.19
CA MET A 1 15.52 0.28 -22.90
C MET A 1 14.02 0.39 -22.88
N ASP A 2 13.38 -0.43 -22.06
CA ASP A 2 11.93 -0.42 -21.88
C ASP A 2 11.52 0.99 -21.41
N ASN A 3 10.48 1.56 -22.02
CA ASN A 3 10.10 2.93 -21.70
C ASN A 3 9.09 2.93 -20.56
N ILE A 4 9.61 2.96 -19.33
CA ILE A 4 8.81 2.79 -18.11
C ILE A 4 8.29 4.13 -17.59
N LEU A 5 7.07 4.14 -17.06
CA LEU A 5 6.52 5.24 -16.27
C LEU A 5 6.29 4.76 -14.84
N PHE A 6 6.92 5.43 -13.87
CA PHE A 6 6.62 5.27 -12.46
C PHE A 6 5.69 6.38 -12.00
N VAL A 7 4.59 5.99 -11.35
CA VAL A 7 3.61 6.90 -10.75
C VAL A 7 3.53 6.56 -9.28
N ASN A 8 3.94 7.48 -8.42
CA ASN A 8 3.85 7.31 -6.98
C ASN A 8 2.80 8.26 -6.39
N PHE A 9 1.86 7.71 -5.63
CA PHE A 9 0.93 8.50 -4.83
C PHE A 9 0.54 7.73 -3.55
N GLY A 10 -0.15 8.38 -2.63
CA GLY A 10 -0.58 7.82 -1.34
C GLY A 10 -1.66 8.72 -0.75
N ASP A 11 -1.89 8.61 0.55
CA ASP A 11 -2.80 9.50 1.28
C ASP A 11 -4.20 9.56 0.67
N ILE A 12 -4.71 8.39 0.26
CA ILE A 12 -6.05 8.25 -0.29
C ILE A 12 -7.08 8.49 0.82
N HIS A 13 -6.81 8.00 2.04
CA HIS A 13 -7.64 8.19 3.24
C HIS A 13 -9.12 7.92 2.97
N LEU A 14 -9.42 6.80 2.34
CA LEU A 14 -10.80 6.46 2.01
C LEU A 14 -11.59 6.12 3.28
N SER A 15 -12.70 6.81 3.46
CA SER A 15 -13.79 6.41 4.35
C SER A 15 -15.10 6.34 3.57
N LEU A 16 -16.09 5.63 4.08
CA LEU A 16 -17.41 5.58 3.45
C LEU A 16 -18.07 6.96 3.31
N LYS A 17 -17.67 7.94 4.14
CA LYS A 17 -18.16 9.33 4.08
C LYS A 17 -17.61 10.12 2.90
N ASN A 18 -16.40 9.81 2.44
CA ASN A 18 -15.73 10.53 1.35
C ASN A 18 -15.61 9.72 0.06
N LYS A 19 -16.12 8.48 0.04
CA LYS A 19 -16.03 7.52 -1.06
C LYS A 19 -16.22 8.14 -2.44
N SER A 20 -17.37 8.78 -2.69
CA SER A 20 -17.67 9.34 -4.03
C SER A 20 -16.63 10.36 -4.50
N ARG A 21 -16.13 11.20 -3.60
CA ARG A 21 -15.08 12.18 -3.91
C ARG A 21 -13.74 11.51 -4.22
N ILE A 22 -13.37 10.48 -3.45
CA ILE A 22 -12.14 9.72 -3.71
C ILE A 22 -12.24 8.96 -5.03
N GLU A 23 -13.39 8.33 -5.32
CA GLU A 23 -13.61 7.61 -6.58
C GLU A 23 -13.43 8.54 -7.80
N GLN A 24 -13.96 9.77 -7.73
CA GLN A 24 -13.77 10.77 -8.77
C GLN A 24 -12.29 11.16 -8.94
N LYS A 25 -11.57 11.37 -7.84
CA LYS A 25 -10.14 11.72 -7.87
C LYS A 25 -9.29 10.60 -8.45
N ILE A 26 -9.50 9.36 -8.02
CA ILE A 26 -8.76 8.20 -8.53
C ILE A 26 -9.08 7.98 -10.01
N SER A 27 -10.33 8.15 -10.42
CA SER A 27 -10.70 8.07 -11.84
C SER A 27 -9.96 9.12 -12.68
N ALA A 28 -9.89 10.36 -12.22
CA ALA A 28 -9.12 11.41 -12.88
C ALA A 28 -7.61 11.12 -12.91
N ILE A 29 -7.05 10.52 -11.85
CA ILE A 29 -5.66 10.06 -11.84
C ILE A 29 -5.45 8.99 -12.91
N ILE A 30 -6.33 8.00 -13.02
CA ILE A 30 -6.25 6.95 -14.06
C ILE A 30 -6.25 7.58 -15.46
N ASP A 31 -7.13 8.55 -15.73
CA ASP A 31 -7.19 9.24 -17.02
C ASP A 31 -5.88 9.99 -17.35
N VAL A 32 -5.27 10.63 -16.35
CA VAL A 32 -3.97 11.30 -16.50
C VAL A 32 -2.86 10.28 -16.77
N ILE A 33 -2.82 9.17 -16.03
CA ILE A 33 -1.84 8.10 -16.23
C ILE A 33 -1.94 7.54 -17.65
N GLU A 34 -3.16 7.25 -18.11
CA GLU A 34 -3.38 6.73 -19.46
C GLU A 34 -2.95 7.72 -20.53
N THR A 35 -3.27 9.00 -20.34
CA THR A 35 -2.83 10.07 -21.23
C THR A 35 -1.30 10.14 -21.29
N GLN A 36 -0.61 10.09 -20.15
CA GLN A 36 0.87 10.10 -20.12
C GLN A 36 1.47 8.87 -20.78
N LYS A 37 0.88 7.68 -20.54
CA LYS A 37 1.30 6.42 -21.16
C LYS A 37 1.26 6.53 -22.69
N ILE A 38 0.16 7.01 -23.25
CA ILE A 38 -0.03 7.14 -24.71
C ILE A 38 0.89 8.23 -25.28
N LEU A 39 0.87 9.44 -24.71
CA LEU A 39 1.63 10.58 -25.24
C LEU A 39 3.15 10.35 -25.21
N LYS A 40 3.64 9.62 -24.20
CA LYS A 40 5.06 9.32 -24.04
C LYS A 40 5.46 7.94 -24.53
N ARG A 41 4.53 7.19 -25.16
CA ARG A 41 4.73 5.83 -25.69
C ARG A 41 5.41 4.92 -24.66
N LYS A 42 4.81 4.82 -23.49
CA LYS A 42 5.31 4.02 -22.37
C LYS A 42 4.84 2.57 -22.53
N ASP A 43 5.80 1.64 -22.47
CA ASP A 43 5.54 0.21 -22.60
C ASP A 43 4.92 -0.35 -21.31
N HIS A 44 5.45 0.12 -20.17
CA HIS A 44 5.04 -0.31 -18.84
C HIS A 44 4.74 0.88 -17.94
N VAL A 45 3.74 0.72 -17.07
CA VAL A 45 3.40 1.69 -16.04
C VAL A 45 3.39 0.98 -14.70
N PHE A 46 4.17 1.50 -13.75
CA PHE A 46 4.17 1.08 -12.36
C PHE A 46 3.45 2.13 -11.53
N ILE A 47 2.41 1.70 -10.82
CA ILE A 47 1.74 2.47 -9.78
C ILE A 47 2.29 2.01 -8.44
N LEU A 48 2.97 2.93 -7.76
CA LEU A 48 3.48 2.78 -6.41
C LEU A 48 2.52 3.49 -5.46
N ILE A 49 1.91 2.75 -4.54
CA ILE A 49 1.03 3.34 -3.52
C ILE A 49 1.76 3.38 -2.18
N SER A 50 2.10 4.59 -1.76
CA SER A 50 3.01 4.86 -0.62
C SER A 50 2.31 4.95 0.74
N GLY A 51 1.19 4.24 0.90
CA GLY A 51 0.44 4.14 2.16
C GLY A 51 -0.77 5.06 2.26
N ASP A 52 -1.42 4.94 3.41
CA ASP A 52 -2.66 5.63 3.80
C ASP A 52 -3.76 5.46 2.76
N ILE A 53 -4.02 4.20 2.41
CA ILE A 53 -5.08 3.82 1.47
C ILE A 53 -6.45 4.00 2.14
N ALA A 54 -6.61 3.37 3.30
CA ALA A 54 -7.79 3.48 4.14
C ALA A 54 -7.67 4.66 5.10
N PHE A 55 -8.79 5.16 5.61
CA PHE A 55 -8.81 6.21 6.64
C PHE A 55 -8.57 5.65 8.04
N SER A 56 -8.96 4.40 8.31
CA SER A 56 -8.87 3.77 9.63
C SER A 56 -8.56 2.28 9.60
N GLY A 57 -8.06 1.77 8.47
CA GLY A 57 -7.65 0.38 8.29
C GLY A 57 -8.81 -0.62 8.29
N LYS A 58 -10.07 -0.15 8.20
CA LYS A 58 -11.24 -1.03 8.26
C LYS A 58 -11.48 -1.73 6.94
N LYS A 59 -11.97 -2.98 7.03
CA LYS A 59 -12.21 -3.84 5.86
C LYS A 59 -13.12 -3.18 4.83
N GLU A 60 -14.18 -2.51 5.26
CA GLU A 60 -15.18 -1.89 4.36
C GLU A 60 -14.58 -0.73 3.56
N GLU A 61 -13.51 -0.11 4.05
CA GLU A 61 -12.78 0.94 3.33
C GLU A 61 -12.03 0.33 2.14
N TYR A 62 -11.33 -0.78 2.33
CA TYR A 62 -10.68 -1.51 1.24
C TYR A 62 -11.67 -2.09 0.23
N GLU A 63 -12.76 -2.71 0.69
CA GLU A 63 -13.83 -3.25 -0.18
C GLU A 63 -14.44 -2.17 -1.08
N ALA A 64 -14.55 -0.94 -0.58
CA ALA A 64 -15.06 0.19 -1.35
C ALA A 64 -14.10 0.64 -2.47
N LEU A 65 -12.82 0.28 -2.43
CA LEU A 65 -11.80 0.57 -3.44
C LEU A 65 -11.60 -0.55 -4.47
N SER A 66 -12.06 -1.77 -4.19
CA SER A 66 -11.76 -2.97 -5.01
C SER A 66 -12.07 -2.78 -6.49
N LYS A 67 -13.16 -2.09 -6.85
CA LYS A 67 -13.50 -1.83 -8.26
C LYS A 67 -12.43 -0.99 -8.97
N LEU A 68 -11.96 0.08 -8.34
CA LEU A 68 -10.97 0.98 -8.94
C LEU A 68 -9.58 0.36 -8.97
N PHE A 69 -9.21 -0.35 -7.90
CA PHE A 69 -7.95 -1.08 -7.85
C PHE A 69 -7.92 -2.27 -8.82
N GLY A 70 -9.07 -2.92 -9.08
CA GLY A 70 -9.21 -3.91 -10.15
C GLY A 70 -8.91 -3.30 -11.53
N ILE A 71 -9.49 -2.14 -11.84
CA ILE A 71 -9.20 -1.42 -13.09
C ILE A 71 -7.71 -1.07 -13.21
N MET A 72 -7.07 -0.61 -12.12
CA MET A 72 -5.65 -0.29 -12.13
C MET A 72 -4.79 -1.54 -12.33
N LYS A 73 -5.09 -2.63 -11.60
CA LYS A 73 -4.40 -3.93 -11.70
C LYS A 73 -4.46 -4.52 -13.11
N ASP A 74 -5.60 -4.40 -13.78
CA ASP A 74 -5.78 -4.94 -15.14
C ASP A 74 -4.98 -4.15 -16.20
N ARG A 75 -4.58 -2.91 -15.90
CA ARG A 75 -3.94 -1.99 -16.86
C ARG A 75 -2.47 -1.71 -16.58
N TYR A 76 -2.07 -1.79 -15.32
CA TYR A 76 -0.79 -1.30 -14.80
C TYR A 76 -0.22 -2.28 -13.78
N PHE A 77 1.06 -2.14 -13.49
CA PHE A 77 1.71 -2.89 -12.42
C PHE A 77 1.56 -2.17 -11.08
N LEU A 78 0.99 -2.82 -10.07
CA LEU A 78 0.74 -2.23 -8.76
C LEU A 78 1.69 -2.83 -7.72
N ILE A 79 2.34 -1.95 -6.97
CA ILE A 79 3.08 -2.28 -5.74
C ILE A 79 2.67 -1.25 -4.70
N MET A 80 2.47 -1.67 -3.46
CA MET A 80 2.02 -0.77 -2.40
C MET A 80 2.71 -1.07 -1.07
N CYS A 81 2.70 -0.09 -0.18
CA CYS A 81 3.10 -0.21 1.21
C CYS A 81 2.00 0.36 2.12
N PRO A 82 1.93 -0.04 3.39
CA PRO A 82 0.94 0.49 4.32
C PRO A 82 1.43 1.80 4.93
N GLY A 83 0.48 2.71 5.16
CA GLY A 83 0.67 3.90 6.00
C GLY A 83 0.03 3.71 7.38
N ASN A 84 0.18 4.70 8.27
CA ASN A 84 -0.34 4.60 9.63
C ASN A 84 -1.87 4.47 9.71
N HIS A 85 -2.60 4.97 8.71
CA HIS A 85 -4.06 4.83 8.64
C HIS A 85 -4.52 3.51 8.04
N ASP A 86 -3.60 2.68 7.52
CA ASP A 86 -3.89 1.32 7.05
C ASP A 86 -3.92 0.28 8.20
N HIS A 87 -3.94 0.77 9.43
CA HIS A 87 -3.96 -0.05 10.63
C HIS A 87 -5.28 0.17 11.39
N ASN A 88 -6.02 -0.91 11.61
CA ASN A 88 -7.25 -0.88 12.38
C ASN A 88 -6.97 -0.87 13.89
N PHE A 89 -6.98 0.32 14.50
CA PHE A 89 -6.75 0.45 15.94
C PHE A 89 -7.90 -0.05 16.81
N SER A 90 -9.08 -0.38 16.25
CA SER A 90 -10.16 -0.98 17.05
C SER A 90 -9.85 -2.38 17.56
N ASP A 91 -8.88 -3.05 16.95
CA ASP A 91 -8.56 -4.45 17.24
C ASP A 91 -7.60 -4.60 18.43
N TYR A 92 -7.24 -3.48 19.08
CA TYR A 92 -6.29 -3.42 20.19
C TYR A 92 -6.82 -2.73 21.44
N SER A 93 -6.24 -3.10 22.58
CA SER A 93 -6.18 -2.21 23.73
C SER A 93 -5.12 -1.12 23.47
N GLU A 94 -5.54 0.14 23.53
CA GLU A 94 -4.65 1.31 23.45
C GLU A 94 -3.48 1.22 24.45
N VAL A 95 -3.72 0.64 25.64
CA VAL A 95 -2.71 0.43 26.68
C VAL A 95 -1.64 -0.57 26.24
N ALA A 96 -2.04 -1.71 25.68
CA ALA A 96 -1.10 -2.74 25.23
C ALA A 96 -0.17 -2.20 24.12
N ARG A 97 -0.74 -1.44 23.18
CA ARG A 97 0.03 -0.85 22.08
C ARG A 97 0.98 0.25 22.54
N ASN A 98 0.53 1.15 23.41
CA ASN A 98 1.39 2.19 23.96
C ASN A 98 2.54 1.60 24.78
N ALA A 99 2.30 0.51 25.52
CA ALA A 99 3.37 -0.21 26.20
C ALA A 99 4.40 -0.77 25.21
N MET A 100 3.96 -1.33 24.08
CA MET A 100 4.85 -1.86 23.03
C MET A 100 5.67 -0.79 22.33
N LEU A 101 5.07 0.36 21.98
CA LEU A 101 5.79 1.46 21.32
C LEU A 101 6.85 2.13 22.21
N ASN A 102 6.82 1.88 23.52
CA ASN A 102 7.81 2.37 24.47
C ASN A 102 8.93 1.34 24.74
N ILE A 103 8.89 0.15 24.12
CA ILE A 103 9.98 -0.81 24.20
C ILE A 103 11.18 -0.24 23.44
N PRO A 104 12.39 -0.24 24.03
CA PRO A 104 13.62 0.14 23.33
C PRO A 104 13.81 -0.70 22.05
N ILE A 105 14.20 -0.06 20.94
CA ILE A 105 14.31 -0.71 19.63
C ILE A 105 15.21 -1.95 19.64
N ASP A 106 16.25 -1.96 20.48
CA ASP A 106 17.20 -3.07 20.65
C ASP A 106 16.62 -4.27 21.41
N LYS A 107 15.40 -4.13 21.95
CA LYS A 107 14.66 -5.17 22.67
C LYS A 107 13.38 -5.59 21.97
N ILE A 108 13.11 -5.04 20.78
CA ILE A 108 11.97 -5.45 19.96
C ILE A 108 12.37 -6.71 19.19
N ASP A 109 11.63 -7.80 19.42
CA ASP A 109 11.76 -9.05 18.67
C ASP A 109 10.66 -9.20 17.60
N ASP A 110 10.74 -10.26 16.82
CA ASP A 110 9.77 -10.53 15.74
C ASP A 110 8.34 -10.72 16.26
N ALA A 111 8.18 -11.26 17.48
CA ALA A 111 6.87 -11.45 18.10
C ALA A 111 6.22 -10.11 18.46
N ALA A 112 7.02 -9.17 18.98
CA ALA A 112 6.62 -7.80 19.22
C ALA A 112 6.18 -7.08 17.93
N ILE A 113 6.92 -7.25 16.84
CA ILE A 113 6.58 -6.67 15.54
C ILE A 113 5.29 -7.27 14.97
N ALA A 114 5.15 -8.60 15.03
CA ALA A 114 3.96 -9.30 14.56
C ALA A 114 2.70 -8.83 15.32
N PHE A 115 2.79 -8.70 16.65
CA PHE A 115 1.71 -8.14 17.45
C PHE A 115 1.42 -6.69 17.06
N ALA A 116 2.44 -5.85 16.91
CA ALA A 116 2.27 -4.44 16.52
C ALA A 116 1.70 -4.25 15.10
N SER A 117 1.68 -5.30 14.28
CA SER A 117 1.20 -5.27 12.88
C SER A 117 -0.13 -6.01 12.67
N SER A 118 -0.67 -6.70 13.68
CA SER A 118 -1.91 -7.50 13.55
C SER A 118 -3.19 -6.71 13.25
N GLY A 119 -3.21 -5.38 13.36
CA GLY A 119 -4.33 -4.53 12.93
C GLY A 119 -4.37 -4.29 11.42
N MET A 120 -3.41 -4.83 10.68
CA MET A 120 -3.23 -4.57 9.26
C MET A 120 -3.75 -5.72 8.40
N GLU A 121 -4.49 -6.68 8.95
CA GLU A 121 -4.97 -7.85 8.20
C GLU A 121 -5.84 -7.47 6.99
N ALA A 122 -6.67 -6.43 7.13
CA ALA A 122 -7.46 -5.91 6.02
C ALA A 122 -6.58 -5.32 4.91
N TYR A 123 -5.54 -4.55 5.28
CA TYR A 123 -4.54 -4.04 4.35
C TYR A 123 -3.79 -5.20 3.66
N LYS A 124 -3.27 -6.17 4.42
CA LYS A 124 -2.51 -7.32 3.90
C LYS A 124 -3.34 -8.12 2.89
N ALA A 125 -4.62 -8.34 3.18
CA ALA A 125 -5.53 -9.01 2.26
C ALA A 125 -5.72 -8.22 0.96
N PHE A 126 -5.94 -6.90 1.08
CA PHE A 126 -6.11 -6.01 -0.06
C PHE A 126 -4.83 -5.91 -0.93
N GLU A 127 -3.67 -5.74 -0.31
CA GLU A 127 -2.37 -5.73 -0.98
C GLU A 127 -2.13 -7.03 -1.74
N LYS A 128 -2.40 -8.18 -1.11
CA LYS A 128 -2.26 -9.50 -1.75
C LYS A 128 -3.20 -9.66 -2.94
N GLU A 129 -4.40 -9.08 -2.88
CA GLU A 129 -5.36 -9.13 -3.97
C GLU A 129 -4.91 -8.26 -5.16
N PHE A 130 -4.37 -7.06 -4.92
CA PHE A 130 -4.16 -6.06 -5.97
C PHE A 130 -2.72 -5.88 -6.43
N SER A 131 -1.72 -6.32 -5.68
CA SER A 131 -0.32 -6.23 -6.10
C SER A 131 -0.04 -7.13 -7.31
N SER A 132 0.79 -6.65 -8.23
CA SER A 132 1.09 -7.35 -9.48
C SER A 132 2.23 -8.36 -9.36
N PHE A 133 3.05 -8.25 -8.33
CA PHE A 133 4.22 -9.11 -8.12
C PHE A 133 4.22 -9.68 -6.72
N ASN A 134 4.80 -10.88 -6.60
CA ASN A 134 5.15 -11.44 -5.31
C ASN A 134 6.55 -10.92 -4.92
N PRO A 135 6.76 -10.56 -3.64
CA PRO A 135 8.09 -10.21 -3.18
C PRO A 135 9.02 -11.44 -3.19
N ILE A 136 10.30 -11.21 -3.43
CA ILE A 136 11.36 -12.23 -3.30
C ILE A 136 11.84 -12.36 -1.86
N GLU A 137 11.67 -11.31 -1.05
CA GLU A 137 11.93 -11.28 0.38
C GLU A 137 10.83 -10.47 1.07
N GLU A 138 10.29 -10.98 2.17
CA GLU A 138 9.21 -10.35 2.92
C GLU A 138 9.36 -10.64 4.41
N ASN A 139 9.18 -9.59 5.22
CA ASN A 139 8.92 -9.68 6.65
C ASN A 139 7.88 -8.61 7.03
N GLU A 140 7.49 -8.53 8.30
CA GLU A 140 6.48 -7.57 8.76
C GLU A 140 6.90 -6.10 8.56
N LEU A 141 8.19 -5.80 8.41
CA LEU A 141 8.71 -4.44 8.27
C LEU A 141 8.94 -4.01 6.83
N SER A 142 9.11 -4.96 5.90
CA SER A 142 9.54 -4.64 4.54
C SER A 142 9.30 -5.76 3.55
N LYS A 143 9.17 -5.39 2.28
CA LYS A 143 9.15 -6.33 1.16
C LYS A 143 10.09 -5.87 0.07
N ARG A 144 10.77 -6.82 -0.57
CA ARG A 144 11.65 -6.57 -1.71
C ARG A 144 11.11 -7.31 -2.93
N TYR A 145 10.97 -6.58 -4.02
CA TYR A 145 10.58 -7.09 -5.32
C TYR A 145 11.78 -7.01 -6.25
N GLU A 146 11.92 -8.00 -7.12
CA GLU A 146 12.83 -7.98 -8.24
C GLU A 146 12.00 -8.13 -9.51
N ILE A 147 12.10 -7.12 -10.37
CA ILE A 147 11.28 -7.01 -11.58
C ILE A 147 12.23 -7.10 -12.75
N ASP A 148 12.01 -8.14 -13.56
CA ASP A 148 12.75 -8.38 -14.78
C ASP A 148 11.88 -8.01 -15.98
N LEU A 149 12.26 -6.95 -16.68
CA LEU A 149 11.69 -6.55 -17.96
C LEU A 149 12.70 -6.85 -19.06
N SER A 150 12.22 -6.87 -20.31
CA SER A 150 12.98 -7.40 -21.46
C SER A 150 14.40 -6.85 -21.64
N SER A 151 14.65 -5.64 -21.15
CA SER A 151 15.95 -4.97 -21.26
C SER A 151 16.53 -4.46 -19.95
N GLU A 152 15.82 -4.61 -18.82
CA GLU A 152 16.22 -4.04 -17.52
C GLU A 152 15.69 -4.86 -16.35
N THR A 153 16.55 -5.04 -15.35
CA THR A 153 16.16 -5.59 -14.04
C THR A 153 16.30 -4.49 -13.00
N PHE A 154 15.28 -4.31 -12.16
CA PHE A 154 15.35 -3.37 -11.05
C PHE A 154 14.65 -3.92 -9.81
N SER A 155 14.98 -3.34 -8.67
CA SER A 155 14.39 -3.71 -7.38
C SER A 155 13.52 -2.58 -6.84
N ILE A 156 12.38 -2.96 -6.26
CA ILE A 156 11.52 -2.06 -5.49
C ILE A 156 11.49 -2.59 -4.06
N VAL A 157 11.68 -1.70 -3.09
CA VAL A 157 11.56 -2.04 -1.66
C VAL A 157 10.43 -1.23 -1.07
N THR A 158 9.50 -1.90 -0.42
CA THR A 158 8.43 -1.29 0.36
C THR A 158 8.76 -1.39 1.85
N LEU A 159 8.43 -0.34 2.59
CA LEU A 159 8.62 -0.29 4.04
C LEU A 159 7.27 -0.17 4.72
N ASN A 160 6.99 -1.06 5.66
CA ASN A 160 5.87 -0.91 6.57
C ASN A 160 6.26 0.11 7.63
N THR A 161 5.65 1.29 7.61
CA THR A 161 5.81 2.30 8.68
C THR A 161 4.63 2.29 9.65
N ALA A 162 3.57 1.54 9.33
CA ALA A 162 2.35 1.48 10.12
C ALA A 162 2.55 0.76 11.47
N TRP A 163 3.44 -0.23 11.56
CA TRP A 163 3.71 -0.99 12.79
C TRP A 163 4.16 -0.09 13.96
N CYS A 164 4.94 0.96 13.69
CA CYS A 164 5.46 1.89 14.71
C CYS A 164 4.64 3.19 14.82
N SER A 165 3.51 3.28 14.14
CA SER A 165 2.66 4.48 14.15
C SER A 165 1.95 4.68 15.48
N LYS A 166 1.45 5.89 15.73
CA LYS A 166 0.53 6.20 16.82
C LYS A 166 -0.78 6.69 16.21
N ASN A 167 -1.90 6.42 16.89
CA ASN A 167 -3.14 7.07 16.55
C ASN A 167 -2.96 8.56 16.89
N THR A 168 -2.96 9.43 15.88
CA THR A 168 -2.79 10.88 16.00
C THR A 168 -4.10 11.59 15.74
#